data_AF-A0A948FDG1-F1
#
_entry.id   AF-A0A948FDG1-F1
#
_cell.length_a   1.000
_cell.length_b   1.000
_cell.length_c   1.000
_cell.angle_alpha   90.00
_cell.angle_beta   90.00
_cell.angle_gamma   90.00
#
_symmetry.space_group_name_H-M   'P 1'
#
loop_
_entity.id
_entity.type
_entity.pdbx_description
1 polymer ?
#
loop_
_entity_poly.entity_id
_entity_poly.type
_entity_poly.pdbx_seq_one_letter_code
_entity_poly.pdbx_strand_id
1 'polypeptide(L)' 'MFTTLKPKFLDSGRVEFFCRCSKDKMTGYLRSLAKEDKNDLLENDPFPVIIRCHHCNSAYQFNKADLMTLAD' A
#
# COMPACT_ATOMS: atom_id res chain seq x y z
N MET A 1 -29.27 -25.11 -8.38
CA MET A 1 -28.66 -24.82 -9.70
C MET A 1 -29.79 -24.44 -10.64
N PHE A 2 -29.84 -23.20 -11.15
CA PHE A 2 -31.00 -22.59 -11.83
C PHE A 2 -31.27 -23.10 -13.26
N THR A 3 -30.93 -24.35 -13.55
CA THR A 3 -30.93 -24.93 -14.89
C THR A 3 -32.33 -24.95 -15.53
N THR A 4 -33.37 -25.16 -14.72
CA THR A 4 -34.77 -25.10 -15.17
C THR A 4 -35.22 -23.71 -15.60
N LEU A 5 -34.57 -22.66 -15.10
CA LEU A 5 -34.92 -21.27 -15.38
C LEU A 5 -34.26 -20.71 -16.65
N LYS A 6 -33.36 -21.47 -17.29
CA LYS A 6 -32.65 -21.12 -18.54
C LYS A 6 -32.20 -19.64 -18.58
N PRO A 7 -31.35 -19.20 -17.63
CA PRO A 7 -30.96 -17.79 -17.55
C PRO A 7 -30.21 -17.36 -18.82
N LYS A 8 -30.51 -16.14 -19.30
CA LYS A 8 -29.79 -15.49 -20.40
C LYS A 8 -28.61 -14.72 -19.83
N PHE A 9 -27.39 -15.11 -20.17
CA PHE A 9 -26.19 -14.34 -19.86
C PHE A 9 -26.15 -13.09 -20.72
N LEU A 10 -26.07 -11.92 -20.09
CA LEU A 10 -26.07 -10.62 -20.79
C LEU A 10 -24.65 -10.10 -21.02
N ASP A 11 -23.72 -10.48 -20.16
CA ASP A 11 -22.33 -10.03 -20.20
C ASP A 11 -21.42 -10.99 -19.43
N SER A 12 -20.12 -10.89 -19.66
CA SER A 12 -19.07 -11.58 -18.91
C SER A 12 -17.86 -10.66 -18.74
N GLY A 13 -17.53 -10.32 -17.50
CA GLY A 13 -16.35 -9.53 -17.17
C GLY A 13 -15.23 -10.37 -16.56
N ARG A 14 -13.97 -9.98 -16.80
CA ARG A 14 -12.83 -10.52 -16.05
C ARG A 14 -12.94 -10.04 -14.61
N VAL A 15 -12.91 -10.98 -13.66
CA VAL A 15 -12.90 -10.69 -12.23
C VAL A 15 -11.50 -10.89 -11.70
N GLU A 16 -10.99 -9.88 -11.00
CA GLU A 16 -9.66 -9.88 -10.42
C GLU A 16 -9.61 -9.19 -9.07
N PHE A 17 -8.65 -9.62 -8.26
CA PHE A 17 -8.19 -8.80 -7.15
C PHE A 17 -7.36 -7.62 -7.68
N PHE A 18 -7.73 -6.40 -7.30
CA PHE A 18 -6.99 -5.20 -7.64
C PHE A 18 -6.90 -4.23 -6.45
N CYS A 19 -5.69 -3.97 -5.98
CA CYS A 19 -5.44 -3.01 -4.91
C CYS A 19 -4.89 -1.69 -5.46
N ARG A 20 -5.45 -0.57 -5.01
CA ARG A 20 -5.08 0.78 -5.45
C ARG A 20 -3.94 1.40 -4.62
N CYS A 21 -3.19 0.60 -3.87
CA CYS A 21 -2.02 1.09 -3.15
C CYS A 21 -0.94 1.56 -4.13
N SER A 22 -0.12 2.53 -3.70
CA SER A 22 1.02 3.03 -4.48
C SER A 22 2.11 3.49 -3.53
N LYS A 23 3.33 3.71 -4.06
CA LYS A 23 4.44 4.25 -3.26
C LYS A 23 4.08 5.61 -2.68
N ASP A 24 3.43 6.48 -3.46
CA ASP A 24 2.98 7.81 -3.01
C ASP A 24 2.00 7.74 -1.84
N LYS A 25 1.07 6.78 -1.84
CA LYS A 25 0.16 6.58 -0.70
C LYS A 25 0.92 6.12 0.55
N MET A 26 1.90 5.24 0.39
CA MET A 26 2.75 4.80 1.50
C MET A 26 3.62 5.95 2.03
N THR A 27 4.12 6.80 1.14
CA THR A 27 4.78 8.05 1.51
C THR A 27 3.84 8.97 2.30
N GLY A 28 2.57 9.08 1.90
CA GLY A 28 1.56 9.82 2.65
C GLY A 28 1.39 9.31 4.09
N TYR A 29 1.38 7.99 4.30
CA TYR A 29 1.32 7.41 5.65
C TYR A 29 2.58 7.76 6.46
N LEU A 30 3.78 7.65 5.88
CA LEU A 30 5.01 8.07 6.56
C LEU A 30 5.02 9.54 6.94
N ARG A 31 4.51 10.42 6.07
CA ARG A 31 4.40 11.86 6.38
C ARG A 31 3.48 12.13 7.57
N SER A 32 2.45 11.30 7.76
CA SER A 32 1.48 11.46 8.85
C SER A 32 1.97 11.00 10.23
N LEU A 33 3.13 10.32 10.29
CA LEU A 33 3.76 9.97 11.55
C LEU A 33 4.18 11.22 12.32
N ALA A 34 4.20 11.11 13.65
CA ALA A 34 4.72 12.16 14.51
C ALA A 34 6.18 12.45 14.16
N LYS A 35 6.65 13.66 14.45
CA LYS A 35 8.01 14.06 14.12
C LYS A 35 9.04 13.19 14.84
N GLU A 36 8.73 12.81 16.07
CA GLU A 36 9.54 11.96 16.93
C GLU A 36 9.70 10.56 16.31
N ASP A 37 8.60 9.97 15.83
CA ASP A 37 8.63 8.67 15.15
C ASP A 37 9.45 8.74 13.85
N LYS A 38 9.31 9.82 13.06
CA LYS A 38 10.09 10.01 11.84
C LYS A 38 11.59 10.12 12.13
N ASN A 39 11.96 10.79 13.22
CA ASN A 39 13.37 10.90 13.64
C ASN A 39 13.91 9.56 14.14
N ASP A 40 13.12 8.80 14.90
CA ASP A 40 13.49 7.47 15.38
C ASP A 40 13.79 6.52 14.22
N LEU A 41 12.93 6.52 13.18
CA LEU A 41 13.16 5.78 11.93
C LEU A 41 14.47 6.18 11.21
N LEU A 42 14.91 7.44 11.33
CA LEU A 42 16.11 7.96 10.67
C LEU A 42 17.41 7.63 11.43
N GLU A 43 17.33 7.54 12.75
CA GLU A 43 18.46 7.39 13.66
C GLU A 43 18.69 5.93 14.09
N ASN A 44 17.62 5.19 14.37
CA ASN A 44 17.69 3.92 15.08
C ASN A 44 17.29 2.71 14.24
N ASP A 45 16.50 2.88 13.17
CA ASP A 45 16.05 1.76 12.35
C ASP A 45 17.04 1.36 11.23
N PRO A 46 17.13 0.05 10.92
CA PRO A 46 17.89 -0.42 9.78
C PRO A 46 17.20 -0.06 8.47
N PHE A 47 17.99 0.40 7.50
CA PHE A 47 17.51 0.68 6.15
C PHE A 47 17.65 -0.53 5.22
N PRO A 48 16.71 -0.72 4.27
CA PRO A 48 15.54 0.12 4.01
C PRO A 48 14.39 -0.16 4.99
N VAL A 49 13.66 0.90 5.36
CA VAL A 49 12.39 0.76 6.07
C VAL A 49 11.35 0.17 5.13
N ILE A 50 10.58 -0.83 5.58
CA ILE A 50 9.61 -1.55 4.75
C ILE A 50 8.20 -1.33 5.29
N ILE A 51 7.33 -0.75 4.46
CA ILE A 51 5.90 -0.66 4.73
C ILE A 51 5.15 -1.68 3.88
N ARG A 52 4.19 -2.36 4.50
CA ARG A 52 3.29 -3.28 3.80
C ARG A 52 1.89 -2.71 3.73
N CYS A 53 1.27 -2.77 2.57
CA CYS A 53 -0.13 -2.43 2.44
C CYS A 53 -1.00 -3.42 3.22
N HIS A 54 -1.85 -2.94 4.12
CA HIS A 54 -2.76 -3.80 4.90
C HIS A 54 -3.80 -4.56 4.05
N HIS A 55 -4.03 -4.15 2.80
CA HIS A 55 -5.06 -4.75 1.93
C HIS A 55 -4.51 -5.83 1.00
N CYS A 56 -3.33 -5.62 0.41
CA CYS A 56 -2.73 -6.54 -0.56
C CYS A 56 -1.36 -7.08 -0.17
N ASN A 57 -0.82 -6.63 0.97
CA ASN A 57 0.49 -7.02 1.49
C ASN A 57 1.70 -6.67 0.58
N SER A 58 1.51 -5.87 -0.47
CA SER A 58 2.63 -5.34 -1.26
C SER A 58 3.61 -4.57 -0.37
N ALA A 59 4.90 -4.86 -0.53
CA ALA A 59 5.98 -4.24 0.23
C ALA A 59 6.58 -3.03 -0.50
N TYR A 60 6.74 -1.93 0.21
CA TYR A 60 7.32 -0.67 -0.27
C TYR A 60 8.54 -0.33 0.58
N GLN A 61 9.69 -0.21 -0.08
CA GLN A 61 10.96 0.08 0.57
C GLN A 61 11.30 1.56 0.48
N PHE A 62 11.78 2.11 1.58
CA PHE A 62 12.21 3.49 1.73
C PHE A 62 13.64 3.52 2.28
N ASN A 63 14.52 4.20 1.56
CA ASN A 63 15.89 4.44 2.02
C ASN A 63 15.97 5.71 2.87
N LYS A 64 17.15 6.01 3.42
CA LYS A 64 17.36 7.19 4.27
C LYS A 64 17.08 8.50 3.54
N ALA A 65 17.45 8.60 2.26
CA ALA A 65 17.18 9.79 1.45
C ALA A 65 15.66 9.96 1.21
N ASP A 66 14.91 8.88 1.00
CA ASP A 66 13.46 8.94 0.86
C ASP A 66 12.81 9.53 2.12
N LEU A 67 13.22 9.08 3.32
CA LEU A 67 12.68 9.59 4.59
C LEU A 67 13.09 11.04 4.89
N MET A 68 14.31 11.45 4.51
CA MET A 68 14.76 12.84 4.67
C MET A 68 13.88 13.83 3.89
N THR A 69 13.28 13.41 2.77
CA THR A 69 12.34 14.26 2.01
C THR A 69 10.93 14.39 2.63
N LEU A 70 10.70 13.72 3.78
CA LEU A 70 9.43 13.73 4.52
C LEU A 70 9.47 14.60 5.78
N ALA A 71 10.66 15.14 6.11
CA ALA A 71 10.92 15.98 7.27
C ALA A 71 10.62 17.46 6.94
N ASP A 72 9.35 17.74 6.66
CA ASP A 72 8.75 19.08 6.77
C ASP A 72 7.65 19.02 7.85
#